data_AF-A0AAV7P1R8-F1
#
_entry.id   AF-A0AAV7P1R8-F1
#
_cell.length_a   1.000
_cell.length_b   1.000
_cell.length_c   1.000
_cell.angle_alpha   90.00
_cell.angle_beta   90.00
_cell.angle_gamma   90.00
#
_symmetry.space_group_name_H-M   'P 1'
#
loop_
_entity.id
_entity.type
_entity.pdbx_description
1 polymer ?
#
loop_
_entity_poly.entity_id
_entity_poly.type
_entity_poly.pdbx_seq_one_letter_code
_entity_poly.pdbx_strand_id
1 'polypeptide(L)' 'KFRIVTLNEDFIVENKPYSLVQIQDPNSNRIVQWLEVVPKQGIVDLSFLLSSEPPQGTYVIKVGNDFQHTFTVEE' A
#
# COMPACT_ATOMS: atom_id res chain seq x y z
N LYS A 1 -2.88 -1.22 9.16
CA LYS A 1 -4.01 -1.46 8.21
C LYS A 1 -4.11 -0.25 7.28
N PHE A 2 -4.37 -0.43 5.99
CA PHE A 2 -4.49 0.67 5.03
C PHE A 2 -5.51 0.34 3.93
N ARG A 3 -5.96 1.37 3.22
CA ARG A 3 -6.88 1.24 2.09
C ARG A 3 -6.35 1.99 0.87
N ILE A 4 -6.69 1.49 -0.31
CA ILE A 4 -6.42 2.15 -1.58
C ILE A 4 -7.75 2.36 -2.30
N VAL A 5 -7.94 3.57 -2.83
CA VAL A 5 -9.10 3.96 -3.63
C VAL A 5 -8.59 4.74 -4.84
N THR A 6 -9.06 4.38 -6.03
CA THR A 6 -8.81 5.15 -7.25
C THR A 6 -10.12 5.76 -7.71
N LEU A 7 -10.11 7.08 -7.94
CA LEU A 7 -11.24 7.84 -8.48
C LEU A 7 -10.83 8.40 -9.84
N ASN A 8 -11.77 8.45 -10.78
CA ASN A 8 -11.58 9.22 -12.02
C ASN A 8 -11.85 10.72 -11.79
N GLU A 9 -11.79 11.52 -12.86
CA GLU A 9 -11.99 12.98 -12.81
C GLU A 9 -13.39 13.39 -12.29
N ASP A 10 -14.39 12.53 -12.46
CA ASP A 10 -15.76 12.72 -11.97
C ASP A 10 -15.97 12.22 -10.52
N PHE A 11 -14.88 11.88 -9.81
CA PHE A 11 -14.90 11.28 -8.47
C PHE A 11 -15.64 9.94 -8.38
N ILE A 12 -15.74 9.21 -9.50
CA ILE A 12 -16.33 7.87 -9.57
C ILE A 12 -15.23 6.83 -9.33
N VAL A 13 -15.54 5.80 -8.54
CA VAL A 13 -14.61 4.71 -8.23
C VAL A 13 -14.23 3.91 -9.47
N GLU A 14 -12.93 3.74 -9.69
CA GLU A 14 -12.40 2.83 -10.70
C GLU A 14 -12.08 1.46 -10.09
N ASN A 15 -12.66 0.40 -10.65
CA ASN A 15 -12.43 -0.99 -10.21
C ASN A 15 -11.28 -1.67 -10.97
N LYS A 16 -10.25 -0.92 -11.36
CA LYS A 16 -9.09 -1.48 -12.07
C LYS A 16 -8.18 -2.24 -11.10
N PRO A 17 -7.67 -3.43 -11.48
CA PRO A 17 -6.73 -4.17 -10.63
C PRO A 17 -5.38 -3.45 -10.56
N TYR A 18 -4.72 -3.56 -9.40
CA TYR A 18 -3.32 -3.18 -9.24
C TYR A 18 -2.44 -4.42 -9.44
N SER A 19 -1.53 -4.38 -10.43
CA SER A 19 -0.60 -5.50 -10.67
C SER A 19 0.31 -5.78 -9.48
N LEU A 20 0.70 -4.73 -8.74
CA LEU A 20 1.55 -4.83 -7.56
C LEU A 20 1.18 -3.75 -6.52
N VAL A 21 0.99 -4.19 -5.28
CA VAL A 21 1.05 -3.34 -4.08
C VAL A 21 2.18 -3.88 -3.21
N GLN A 22 3.03 -3.01 -2.67
CA GLN A 22 4.17 -3.43 -1.84
C GLN A 22 4.42 -2.46 -0.70
N ILE A 23 5.07 -2.95 0.36
CA ILE A 23 5.60 -2.11 1.44
C ILE A 23 7.12 -2.24 1.46
N GLN A 24 7.80 -1.10 1.53
CA GLN A 24 9.23 -1.01 1.74
C GLN A 24 9.53 -0.49 3.15
N ASP A 25 10.51 -1.10 3.79
CA ASP A 25 11.05 -0.63 5.08
C ASP A 25 11.95 0.62 4.88
N PRO A 26 12.44 1.24 5.96
CA PRO A 26 13.34 2.40 5.90
C PRO A 26 14.65 2.14 5.15
N ASN A 27 15.06 0.87 5.05
CA ASN A 27 16.27 0.45 4.33
C ASN A 27 15.97 0.11 2.86
N SER A 28 14.79 0.46 2.35
CA SER A 28 14.30 0.15 0.99
C SER A 28 14.12 -1.34 0.68
N ASN A 29 14.11 -2.22 1.69
CA ASN A 29 13.79 -3.62 1.51
C ASN A 29 12.28 -3.79 1.26
N ARG A 30 11.89 -4.56 0.25
CA ARG A 30 10.49 -4.97 0.08
C ARG A 30 10.15 -6.01 1.15
N ILE A 31 9.33 -5.63 2.13
CA ILE A 31 8.95 -6.51 3.26
C ILE A 31 7.60 -7.20 3.06
N VAL A 32 6.72 -6.66 2.21
CA VAL A 32 5.42 -7.26 1.87
C VAL A 32 5.08 -6.96 0.42
N GLN A 33 4.38 -7.89 -0.25
CA GLN A 33 3.80 -7.70 -1.56
C GLN A 33 2.43 -8.36 -1.71
N TRP A 34 1.57 -7.74 -2.51
CA TRP A 34 0.33 -8.29 -3.02
C TRP A 34 0.31 -8.13 -4.54
N LEU A 35 -0.03 -9.20 -5.26
CA LEU A 35 -0.08 -9.23 -6.72
C LEU A 35 -1.53 -9.29 -7.20
N GLU A 36 -1.79 -8.70 -8.37
CA GLU A 36 -3.10 -8.75 -9.04
C GLU A 36 -4.27 -8.41 -8.09
N VAL A 37 -4.12 -7.30 -7.36
CA VAL A 37 -5.05 -6.87 -6.32
C VAL A 37 -6.27 -6.23 -6.95
N VAL A 38 -7.42 -6.88 -6.82
CA VAL A 38 -8.70 -6.39 -7.37
C VAL A 38 -9.48 -5.63 -6.28
N PRO A 39 -9.86 -4.35 -6.52
CA PRO A 39 -10.75 -3.62 -5.62
C PRO A 39 -12.12 -4.28 -5.47
N LYS A 40 -12.68 -4.28 -4.25
CA LYS A 40 -14.08 -4.67 -4.00
C LYS A 40 -14.89 -3.40 -3.75
N GLN A 41 -15.89 -3.15 -4.60
CA GLN A 41 -16.71 -1.93 -4.54
C GLN A 41 -15.84 -0.65 -4.54
N GLY A 42 -14.78 -0.63 -5.36
CA GLY A 42 -13.87 0.52 -5.50
C GLY A 42 -12.77 0.62 -4.44
N ILE A 43 -12.74 -0.31 -3.47
CA ILE A 43 -11.82 -0.23 -2.32
C ILE A 43 -10.97 -1.51 -2.24
N VAL A 44 -9.67 -1.32 -2.10
CA VAL A 44 -8.75 -2.35 -1.63
C VAL A 44 -8.51 -2.12 -0.14
N ASP A 45 -8.73 -3.14 0.69
CA ASP A 45 -8.49 -3.11 2.13
C ASP A 45 -7.43 -4.17 2.49
N LEU A 46 -6.25 -3.72 2.90
CA LEU A 46 -5.09 -4.57 3.18
C LEU A 46 -4.54 -4.34 4.59
N SER A 47 -3.96 -5.39 5.14
CA SER A 47 -3.33 -5.37 6.45
C SER A 47 -1.99 -6.07 6.41
N PHE A 48 -1.04 -5.51 7.14
CA PHE A 48 0.23 -6.15 7.46
C PHE A 48 0.50 -5.92 8.96
N LEU A 49 1.25 -6.83 9.56
CA LEU A 49 1.71 -6.74 10.94
C LEU A 49 3.19 -6.40 10.92
N LEU A 50 3.60 -5.44 11.75
CA LEU A 50 5.01 -5.19 12.03
C LEU A 50 5.57 -6.33 12.90
N SER A 51 6.86 -6.62 12.78
CA SER A 51 7.56 -7.47 13.73
C SER A 51 7.55 -6.84 15.13
N SER A 52 7.88 -7.63 16.17
CA SER A 52 8.03 -7.12 17.54
C SER A 52 9.15 -6.09 17.68
N GLU A 53 10.16 -6.20 16.82
CA GLU A 53 11.29 -5.27 16.72
C GLU A 53 11.39 -4.82 15.24
N PRO A 54 10.54 -3.89 14.79
CA PRO A 54 10.60 -3.38 13.42
C PRO A 54 11.71 -2.33 13.30
N PRO A 55 12.37 -2.17 12.14
CA PRO A 55 13.20 -1.02 11.89
C PRO A 55 12.42 0.28 12.13
N GLN A 56 12.94 1.19 12.94
CA GLN A 56 12.36 2.52 13.10
C GLN A 56 12.63 3.37 11.86
N GLY A 57 11.71 4.29 11.57
CA GLY A 57 11.82 5.23 10.45
C GLY A 57 10.63 5.19 9.50
N THR A 58 10.84 5.74 8.31
CA THR A 58 9.78 5.91 7.31
C THR A 58 9.64 4.68 6.43
N TYR A 59 8.45 4.10 6.42
CA TYR A 59 8.04 3.04 5.53
C TYR A 59 7.31 3.63 4.32
N VAL A 60 7.36 2.92 3.20
CA VAL A 60 6.72 3.34 1.94
C VAL A 60 5.77 2.26 1.45
N ILE A 61 4.49 2.60 1.32
CA ILE A 61 3.50 1.82 0.57
C ILE A 61 3.59 2.28 -0.88
N LYS A 62 3.85 1.36 -1.82
CA LYS A 62 3.84 1.64 -3.27
C LYS A 62 2.71 0.86 -3.94
N VAL A 63 1.98 1.53 -4.81
CA VAL A 63 0.87 0.98 -5.60
C VAL A 63 1.21 1.18 -7.07
N GLY A 64 1.51 0.09 -7.77
CA GLY A 64 2.06 0.15 -9.12
C GLY A 64 3.37 0.95 -9.18
N ASN A 65 3.55 1.68 -10.28
CA ASN A 65 4.69 2.59 -10.47
C ASN A 65 4.36 4.06 -10.17
N ASP A 66 3.07 4.36 -9.98
CA ASP A 66 2.57 5.73 -10.08
C ASP A 66 2.28 6.36 -8.71
N PHE A 67 1.93 5.54 -7.71
CA PHE A 67 1.46 6.05 -6.42
C PHE A 67 2.26 5.49 -5.25
N GLN A 68 2.54 6.37 -4.31
CA GLN A 68 3.17 6.00 -3.04
C GLN A 68 2.56 6.78 -1.88
N HIS A 69 2.61 6.18 -0.71
CA HIS A 69 2.25 6.78 0.55
C HIS A 69 3.26 6.35 1.62
N THR A 70 3.47 7.18 2.64
CA THR A 70 4.44 6.88 3.69
C THR A 70 3.79 6.84 5.06
N PHE A 71 4.38 6.09 5.97
CA PHE A 71 4.05 6.12 7.38
C PHE A 71 5.34 5.93 8.20
N THR A 72 5.38 6.53 9.39
CA THR A 72 6.54 6.44 10.29
C THR A 72 6.27 5.40 11.37
N VAL A 73 7.30 4.64 11.72
CA VAL A 73 7.34 3.77 12.89
C VAL A 73 8.42 4.30 13.82
N GLU A 74 8.05 4.58 15.06
CA GLU A 74 8.89 5.04 16.15
C GLU A 74 8.52 4.28 17.43
N GLU A 75 9.38 4.32 18.44
CA GLU A 75 9.13 3.72 19.77
C GLU A 75 8.09 4.50 20.59
#